data_AF-A0A7Y9SIA8-F1
#
_entry.id   AF-A0A7Y9SIA8-F1
#
_cell.length_a   1.000
_cell.length_b   1.000
_cell.length_c   1.000
_cell.angle_alpha   90.00
_cell.angle_beta   90.00
_cell.angle_gamma   90.00
#
_symmetry.space_group_name_H-M   'P 1'
#
loop_
_entity.id
_entity.type
_entity.pdbx_description
1 polymer ?
#
loop_
_entity_poly.entity_id
_entity_poly.type
_entity_poly.pdbx_seq_one_letter_code
_entity_poly.pdbx_strand_id
1 'polypeptide(L)'
;MSAPTADPFNGEVLIVTSDVIGQAIEVTAMVPGVSEDTGSCMLEVLGVGTSSAVTGAPSNDVTYCGVMSVPLVSGGGDGWNIRVTYSSPSHRAESTTIMLEAGS
;
A
#
# COMPACT_ATOMS: atom_id res chain seq x y z
N MET A 1 22.15 24.47 -1.15
CA MET A 1 20.92 23.80 -0.68
C MET A 1 20.62 22.72 -1.69
N SER A 2 20.99 21.47 -1.41
CA SER A 2 20.68 20.35 -2.30
C SER A 2 19.23 19.93 -2.02
N ALA A 3 18.37 19.94 -3.03
CA ALA A 3 17.04 19.38 -2.92
C ALA A 3 17.16 17.88 -2.57
N PRO A 4 16.26 17.30 -1.75
CA PRO A 4 16.18 15.85 -1.69
C PRO A 4 15.81 15.38 -3.10
N THR A 5 16.76 14.73 -3.77
CA THR A 5 16.45 13.90 -4.92
C THR A 5 15.44 12.90 -4.40
N ALA A 6 14.17 12.99 -4.84
CA ALA A 6 13.23 11.92 -4.59
C ALA A 6 13.87 10.67 -5.21
N ASP A 7 14.37 9.77 -4.37
CA ASP A 7 15.03 8.56 -4.83
C ASP A 7 14.12 7.86 -5.84
N PRO A 8 14.66 7.43 -7.00
CA PRO A 8 13.82 6.88 -8.06
C PRO A 8 13.10 5.64 -7.55
N PHE A 9 11.81 5.54 -7.86
CA PHE A 9 11.03 4.31 -7.65
C PHE A 9 11.78 3.14 -8.29
N ASN A 10 12.20 2.19 -7.47
CA ASN A 10 13.10 1.11 -7.85
C ASN A 10 12.47 -0.29 -7.72
N GLY A 11 11.16 -0.36 -7.45
CA GLY A 11 10.43 -1.61 -7.39
C GLY A 11 8.93 -1.47 -7.62
N GLU A 12 8.26 -2.60 -7.68
CA GLU A 12 6.80 -2.74 -7.76
C GLU A 12 6.27 -3.28 -6.43
N VAL A 13 5.17 -2.72 -5.94
CA VAL A 13 4.40 -3.32 -4.84
C VAL A 13 3.33 -4.21 -5.45
N LEU A 14 3.33 -5.49 -5.12
CA LEU A 14 2.30 -6.43 -5.53
C LEU A 14 1.23 -6.53 -4.44
N ILE A 15 0.00 -6.14 -4.78
CA ILE A 15 -1.16 -6.38 -3.93
C ILE A 15 -1.49 -7.88 -3.99
N VAL A 16 -1.53 -8.53 -2.82
CA VAL A 16 -1.76 -9.97 -2.70
C VAL A 16 -3.24 -10.26 -2.45
N THR A 17 -3.85 -9.52 -1.52
CA THR A 17 -5.29 -9.55 -1.26
C THR A 17 -5.82 -8.14 -1.08
N SER A 18 -7.08 -7.92 -1.44
CA SER A 18 -7.76 -6.65 -1.28
C SER A 18 -9.25 -6.87 -1.22
N ASP A 19 -9.85 -6.59 -0.07
CA ASP A 19 -11.25 -6.90 0.20
C ASP A 19 -11.91 -5.80 1.04
N VAL A 20 -13.23 -5.72 0.93
CA VAL A 20 -14.06 -4.89 1.80
C VAL A 20 -14.65 -5.78 2.87
N ILE A 21 -14.20 -5.62 4.11
CA ILE A 21 -14.61 -6.45 5.25
C ILE A 21 -15.31 -5.56 6.27
N GLY A 22 -16.64 -5.73 6.39
CA GLY A 22 -17.47 -4.91 7.26
C GLY A 22 -17.49 -3.44 6.83
N GLN A 23 -16.85 -2.57 7.62
CA GLN A 23 -16.73 -1.14 7.34
C GLN A 23 -15.27 -0.71 7.08
N ALA A 24 -14.42 -1.62 6.59
CA ALA A 24 -13.04 -1.32 6.25
C ALA A 24 -12.61 -1.95 4.92
N ILE A 25 -11.69 -1.30 4.24
CA ILE A 25 -10.87 -1.90 3.19
C ILE A 25 -9.65 -2.51 3.85
N GLU A 26 -9.42 -3.80 3.60
CA GLU A 26 -8.25 -4.53 4.07
C GLU A 26 -7.41 -4.99 2.88
N VAL A 27 -6.12 -4.66 2.91
CA VAL A 27 -5.18 -4.96 1.84
C VAL A 27 -3.93 -5.58 2.41
N THR A 28 -3.46 -6.66 1.78
CA THR A 28 -2.10 -7.18 1.98
C THR A 28 -1.31 -7.01 0.71
N ALA A 29 -0.02 -6.76 0.85
CA ALA A 29 0.87 -6.56 -0.29
C ALA A 29 2.27 -7.09 0.01
N MET A 30 3.13 -7.13 -1.01
CA MET A 30 4.54 -7.44 -0.86
C MET A 30 5.40 -6.66 -1.84
N VAL A 31 6.68 -6.50 -1.50
CA VAL A 31 7.69 -5.88 -2.36
C VAL A 31 8.70 -6.96 -2.77
N PRO A 32 8.63 -7.48 -4.00
CA PRO A 32 9.59 -8.47 -4.47
C PRO A 32 10.99 -7.90 -4.67
N GLY A 33 12.02 -8.69 -4.38
CA GLY A 33 13.43 -8.31 -4.55
C GLY A 33 13.94 -7.31 -3.50
N VAL A 34 13.12 -6.98 -2.51
CA VAL A 34 13.47 -6.14 -1.36
C VAL A 34 13.15 -6.95 -0.12
N SER A 35 14.09 -7.10 0.81
CA SER A 35 13.86 -7.80 2.07
C SER A 35 14.46 -6.96 3.21
N GLU A 36 13.63 -6.10 3.80
CA GLU A 36 14.03 -5.15 4.85
C GLU A 36 12.98 -5.07 5.97
N ASP A 37 13.41 -4.80 7.19
CA ASP A 37 12.55 -4.60 8.39
C ASP A 37 12.34 -3.13 8.76
N THR A 38 12.97 -2.21 8.04
CA THR A 38 12.90 -0.76 8.29
C THR A 38 11.92 -0.03 7.35
N GLY A 39 11.32 -0.75 6.41
CA GLY A 39 10.37 -0.18 5.47
C GLY A 39 8.96 -0.03 6.04
N SER A 40 8.22 0.94 5.53
CA SER A 40 6.80 1.11 5.81
C SER A 40 6.00 0.95 4.52
N CYS A 41 4.92 0.18 4.61
CA CYS A 41 3.90 0.09 3.58
C CYS A 41 2.73 1.00 3.94
N MET A 42 2.26 1.80 3.00
CA MET A 42 1.13 2.70 3.17
C MET A 42 0.08 2.41 2.11
N LEU A 43 -1.11 2.00 2.57
CA LEU A 43 -2.33 1.95 1.79
C LEU A 43 -2.97 3.33 1.74
N GLU A 44 -3.30 3.79 0.54
CA GLU A 44 -4.03 5.04 0.29
C GLU A 44 -5.33 4.74 -0.46
N VAL A 45 -6.43 5.34 0.00
CA VAL A 45 -7.69 5.40 -0.75
C VAL A 45 -7.75 6.73 -1.50
N LEU A 46 -7.59 6.64 -2.82
CA LEU A 46 -7.48 7.79 -3.71
C LEU A 46 -8.81 8.57 -3.75
N GLY A 47 -8.71 9.90 -3.83
CA GLY A 47 -9.86 10.79 -3.90
C GLY A 47 -10.54 11.07 -2.55
N VAL A 48 -10.27 10.27 -1.51
CA VAL A 48 -10.84 10.48 -0.16
C VAL A 48 -9.79 10.82 0.90
N GLY A 49 -8.50 10.63 0.58
CA GLY A 49 -7.38 11.09 1.41
C GLY A 49 -7.26 10.32 2.73
N THR A 50 -7.82 9.12 2.81
CA THR A 50 -7.66 8.23 3.96
C THR A 50 -6.56 7.21 3.67
N SER A 51 -5.68 6.99 4.63
CA SER A 51 -4.54 6.09 4.48
C SER A 51 -4.25 5.32 5.76
N SER A 52 -3.63 4.16 5.63
CA SER A 52 -3.17 3.33 6.73
C SER A 52 -1.77 2.82 6.45
N ALA A 53 -0.91 2.84 7.47
CA ALA A 53 0.48 2.44 7.32
C ALA A 53 0.83 1.32 8.30
N VAL A 54 1.63 0.38 7.83
CA VAL A 54 2.19 -0.72 8.61
C VAL A 54 3.69 -0.81 8.38
N THR A 55 4.41 -1.40 9.33
CA THR A 55 5.81 -1.77 9.14
C THR A 55 5.88 -3.03 8.28
N GLY A 56 6.76 -3.01 7.27
CA GLY A 56 7.04 -4.18 6.45
C GLY A 56 7.84 -5.22 7.23
N ALA A 57 7.61 -6.50 6.92
CA ALA A 57 8.35 -7.61 7.52
C ALA A 57 9.19 -8.33 6.44
N PRO A 58 10.51 -8.49 6.62
CA PRO A 58 11.36 -9.17 5.65
C PRO A 58 11.11 -10.67 5.68
N SER A 59 11.12 -11.31 4.52
CA SER A 59 11.03 -12.75 4.38
C SER A 59 11.46 -13.19 2.98
N ASN A 60 12.37 -14.16 2.85
CA ASN A 60 12.70 -14.83 1.58
C ASN A 60 12.71 -13.91 0.33
N ASP A 61 13.58 -12.89 0.31
CA ASP A 61 13.73 -11.95 -0.82
C ASP A 61 12.51 -11.05 -1.10
N VAL A 62 11.57 -10.98 -0.16
CA VAL A 62 10.43 -10.05 -0.21
C VAL A 62 10.24 -9.33 1.12
N THR A 63 9.57 -8.18 1.06
CA THR A 63 9.08 -7.48 2.25
C THR A 63 7.56 -7.58 2.22
N TYR A 64 6.98 -8.26 3.21
CA TYR A 64 5.54 -8.37 3.35
C TYR A 64 4.97 -7.13 4.02
N CYS A 65 4.00 -6.51 3.36
CA CYS A 65 3.10 -5.55 3.96
C CYS A 65 1.98 -6.34 4.62
N GLY A 66 1.99 -6.41 5.95
CA GLY A 66 0.89 -6.98 6.72
C GLY A 66 -0.46 -6.32 6.39
N VAL A 67 -1.53 -6.75 7.05
CA VAL A 67 -2.87 -6.20 6.78
C VAL A 67 -2.90 -4.71 7.06
N MET A 68 -3.07 -3.92 5.99
CA MET A 68 -3.36 -2.49 6.04
C MET A 68 -4.86 -2.32 6.01
N SER A 69 -5.41 -1.63 7.01
CA SER A 69 -6.86 -1.45 7.17
C SER A 69 -7.21 0.03 7.16
N VAL A 70 -8.08 0.44 6.25
CA VAL A 70 -8.62 1.79 6.14
C VAL A 70 -10.13 1.74 6.36
N PRO A 71 -10.68 2.49 7.33
CA PRO A 71 -12.12 2.61 7.49
C PRO A 71 -12.78 3.15 6.21
N LEU A 72 -13.91 2.57 5.83
CA LEU A 72 -14.71 3.09 4.75
C LEU A 72 -15.21 4.49 5.11
N VAL A 73 -14.94 5.41 4.21
CA VAL A 73 -15.44 6.77 4.23
C VAL A 73 -16.56 6.88 3.20
N SER A 74 -17.63 7.60 3.55
CA SER A 74 -18.77 7.85 2.67
C SER A 74 -18.27 8.38 1.33
N GLY A 75 -18.54 7.68 0.23
CA GLY A 75 -18.02 8.05 -1.09
C GLY A 75 -17.76 6.90 -2.06
N GLY A 76 -17.81 5.64 -1.62
CA GLY A 76 -17.56 4.48 -2.48
C GLY A 76 -18.75 3.99 -3.31
N GLY A 77 -19.62 4.89 -3.77
CA GLY A 77 -20.83 4.50 -4.52
C GLY A 77 -20.53 3.61 -5.73
N ASP A 78 -19.42 3.89 -6.43
CA ASP A 78 -18.90 3.12 -7.56
C ASP A 78 -17.62 2.34 -7.20
N GLY A 79 -17.35 2.15 -5.90
CA GLY A 79 -16.12 1.53 -5.39
C GLY A 79 -15.04 2.53 -4.93
N TRP A 80 -13.86 2.00 -4.58
CA TRP A 80 -12.71 2.74 -4.08
C TRP A 80 -11.46 2.44 -4.91
N ASN A 81 -10.80 3.49 -5.40
CA ASN A 81 -9.48 3.35 -6.00
C ASN A 81 -8.43 3.33 -4.89
N ILE A 82 -7.61 2.29 -4.85
CA ILE A 82 -6.58 2.13 -3.83
C ILE A 82 -5.20 1.96 -4.44
N ARG A 83 -4.20 2.34 -3.66
CA ARG A 83 -2.79 2.23 -4.01
C ARG A 83 -1.97 1.92 -2.78
N VAL A 84 -0.96 1.06 -2.92
CA VAL A 84 0.01 0.79 -1.86
C VAL A 84 1.36 1.33 -2.26
N THR A 85 2.00 2.07 -1.35
CA THR A 85 3.37 2.55 -1.49
C THR A 85 4.26 1.91 -0.45
N TYR A 86 5.52 1.68 -0.78
CA TYR A 86 6.55 1.23 0.14
C TYR A 86 7.69 2.25 0.20
N SER A 87 8.19 2.50 1.39
CA SER A 87 9.28 3.45 1.63
C SER A 87 10.19 2.98 2.76
N SER A 88 11.49 2.87 2.47
CA SER A 88 12.57 2.63 3.44
C SER A 88 13.72 3.63 3.21
N PRO A 89 14.79 3.68 4.01
CA PRO A 89 15.94 4.54 3.70
C PRO A 89 16.58 4.28 2.33
N SER A 90 16.42 3.08 1.76
CA SER A 90 17.13 2.63 0.55
C SER A 90 16.21 2.36 -0.65
N HIS A 91 14.91 2.14 -0.42
CA HIS A 91 13.99 1.68 -1.45
C HIS A 91 12.68 2.47 -1.45
N ARG A 92 12.09 2.60 -2.63
CA ARG A 92 10.76 3.16 -2.90
C ARG A 92 10.07 2.28 -3.94
N ALA A 93 8.86 1.81 -3.63
CA ALA A 93 8.05 1.05 -4.57
C ALA A 93 6.59 1.48 -4.50
N GLU A 94 5.84 1.24 -5.57
CA GLU A 94 4.42 1.57 -5.67
C GLU A 94 3.68 0.46 -6.42
N SER A 95 2.42 0.23 -6.07
CA SER A 95 1.53 -0.69 -6.77
C SER A 95 0.86 -0.01 -7.96
N THR A 96 0.36 -0.79 -8.91
CA THR A 96 -0.71 -0.27 -9.77
C THR A 96 -1.91 0.17 -8.91
N THR A 97 -2.67 1.14 -9.41
CA THR A 97 -3.96 1.51 -8.81
C THR A 97 -4.97 0.41 -9.15
N ILE A 98 -5.68 -0.08 -8.13
CA ILE A 98 -6.78 -1.02 -8.32
C ILE A 98 -8.10 -0.41 -7.85
N MET A 99 -9.18 -0.75 -8.52
CA MET A 99 -10.53 -0.37 -8.14
C MET A 99 -11.16 -1.52 -7.35
N LEU A 100 -11.58 -1.24 -6.13
CA LEU A 100 -12.34 -2.14 -5.27
C LEU A 100 -13.82 -1.84 -5.38
N GLU A 101 -14.59 -2.80 -5.84
CA GLU A 101 -16.05 -2.68 -5.88
C GLU A 101 -16.62 -2.58 -4.45
N ALA A 102 -17.70 -1.81 -4.30
CA ALA A 102 -18.51 -1.88 -3.10
C ALA A 102 -19.17 -3.25 -3.02
N GLY A 103 -18.87 -4.01 -1.95
CA GLY A 103 -19.55 -5.27 -1.68
C GLY A 103 -21.06 -5.04 -1.70
N SER A 104 -21.74 -5.71 -2.64
CA SER A 104 -23.19 -5.57 -2.87
C SER A 104 -24.04 -6.04 -1.69
#